data_AF-A0A8S3A3J9-F1
#
_entry.id   AF-A0A8S3A3J9-F1
#
_cell.length_a   1.000
_cell.length_b   1.000
_cell.length_c   1.000
_cell.angle_alpha   90.00
_cell.angle_beta   90.00
_cell.angle_gamma   90.00
#
_symmetry.space_group_name_H-M   'P 1'
#
loop_
_entity.id
_entity.type
_entity.pdbx_description
1 polymer ?
#
loop_
_entity_poly.entity_id
_entity_poly.type
_entity_poly.pdbx_seq_one_letter_code
_entity_poly.pdbx_strand_id
1 'polypeptide(L)'
;MYNVRNSELTNMASADDYIISPNLVSKFISQLSENKNIKKVYDVLLTADGPEIFLRQASIFVPLNTPVSYYEVLQSTLKFQCVAIGYRLMKYVHDQTKL
;
A
#
# COMPACT_ATOMS: atom_id res chain seq x y z
N MET A 1 19.36 -17.31 8.41
CA MET A 1 19.66 -16.06 7.69
C MET A 1 18.76 -16.00 6.46
N TYR A 2 17.67 -15.23 6.51
CA TYR A 2 16.68 -15.13 5.43
C TYR A 2 17.31 -14.38 4.25
N ASN A 3 17.54 -15.09 3.14
CA ASN A 3 18.23 -14.56 1.97
C ASN A 3 17.19 -13.98 1.00
N VAL A 4 17.37 -12.73 0.57
CA VAL A 4 16.46 -11.99 -0.34
C VAL A 4 16.28 -12.72 -1.69
N ARG A 5 17.19 -13.63 -2.05
CA ARG A 5 17.05 -14.49 -3.23
C ARG A 5 16.05 -15.64 -3.07
N ASN A 6 15.68 -16.00 -1.85
CA ASN A 6 14.71 -17.08 -1.60
C ASN A 6 13.27 -16.57 -1.43
N SER A 7 13.06 -15.25 -1.31
CA SER A 7 11.72 -14.66 -1.26
C SER A 7 10.93 -14.82 -2.57
N GLU A 8 11.61 -15.03 -3.72
CA GLU A 8 10.91 -15.30 -4.99
C GLU A 8 10.23 -16.68 -5.00
N LEU A 9 10.79 -17.64 -4.24
CA LEU A 9 10.27 -19.00 -4.12
C LEU A 9 9.18 -19.14 -3.04
N THR A 10 8.92 -18.09 -2.25
CA THR A 10 7.94 -18.11 -1.15
C THR A 10 6.61 -17.43 -1.50
N ASN A 11 6.36 -17.14 -2.78
CA ASN A 11 5.08 -16.60 -3.28
C ASN A 11 3.91 -17.62 -3.23
N MET A 12 4.11 -18.78 -2.61
CA MET A 12 3.09 -19.84 -2.43
C MET A 12 2.94 -20.29 -0.97
N ALA A 13 3.31 -19.45 0.00
CA ALA A 13 2.86 -19.63 1.37
C ALA A 13 1.58 -18.82 1.56
N SER A 14 0.52 -19.51 1.96
CA SER A 14 -0.86 -19.07 2.10
C SER A 14 -1.04 -17.69 2.75
N ALA A 15 -2.12 -17.03 2.34
CA ALA A 15 -2.43 -15.61 2.42
C ALA A 15 -2.61 -14.98 3.82
N ASP A 16 -2.20 -15.59 4.93
CA ASP A 16 -2.62 -15.13 6.26
C ASP A 16 -1.51 -14.75 7.26
N ASP A 17 -0.22 -14.96 6.94
CA ASP A 17 0.87 -14.55 7.83
C ASP A 17 1.67 -13.37 7.25
N TYR A 18 1.66 -12.23 7.95
CA TYR A 18 2.49 -11.07 7.64
C TYR A 18 3.98 -11.44 7.67
N ILE A 19 4.57 -11.77 6.52
CA ILE A 19 6.02 -11.88 6.39
C ILE A 19 6.59 -10.45 6.33
N ILE A 20 6.90 -9.87 7.49
CA ILE A 20 7.71 -8.65 7.55
C ILE A 20 9.11 -9.00 7.08
N SER A 21 9.43 -8.65 5.84
CA SER A 21 10.79 -8.81 5.31
C SER A 21 11.77 -7.99 6.17
N PRO A 22 12.99 -8.49 6.47
CA PRO A 22 14.06 -7.70 7.09
C PRO A 22 14.32 -6.36 6.39
N ASN A 23 14.06 -6.30 5.08
CA ASN A 23 14.18 -5.07 4.29
C ASN A 23 13.14 -4.00 4.71
N LEU A 24 11.93 -4.41 5.09
CA LEU A 24 10.89 -3.48 5.55
C LEU A 24 11.27 -2.87 6.90
N VAL A 25 11.80 -3.69 7.81
CA VAL A 25 12.31 -3.22 9.12
C VAL A 25 13.44 -2.21 8.94
N SER A 26 14.39 -2.50 8.05
CA SER A 26 15.49 -1.58 7.74
C SER A 26 14.97 -0.22 7.24
N LYS A 27 14.01 -0.23 6.29
CA LYS A 27 13.38 1.00 5.77
C LYS A 27 12.63 1.79 6.84
N PHE A 28 11.99 1.11 7.78
CA PHE A 28 11.31 1.74 8.90
C PHE A 28 12.33 2.46 9.81
N ILE A 29 13.41 1.77 10.19
CA ILE A 29 14.45 2.34 11.07
C ILE A 29 15.12 3.55 10.40
N SER A 30 15.38 3.49 9.09
CA SER A 30 15.92 4.62 8.34
C SER A 30 14.99 5.84 8.41
N GLN A 31 13.70 5.66 8.11
CA GLN A 31 12.71 6.76 8.18
C GLN A 31 12.57 7.33 9.59
N LEU A 32 12.61 6.48 10.61
CA LEU A 32 12.55 6.91 12.01
C LEU A 32 13.80 7.71 12.43
N SER A 33 14.97 7.32 11.92
CA SER A 33 16.24 8.00 12.19
C SER A 33 16.28 9.39 11.57
N GLU A 34 15.66 9.57 10.41
CA GLU A 34 15.56 10.87 9.72
C GLU A 34 14.52 11.79 10.37
N ASN A 35 13.38 11.25 10.81
CA ASN A 35 12.32 12.05 11.43
C ASN A 35 11.59 11.27 12.52
N LYS A 36 11.93 11.53 13.78
CA LYS A 36 11.29 10.89 14.95
C LYS A 36 9.77 11.06 14.99
N ASN A 37 9.21 12.09 14.35
CA ASN A 37 7.76 12.30 14.31
C ASN A 37 7.03 11.27 13.44
N ILE A 38 7.71 10.59 12.51
CA ILE A 38 7.09 9.54 11.69
C ILE A 38 6.62 8.36 12.53
N LYS A 39 7.21 8.17 13.72
CA LYS A 39 6.76 7.14 14.68
C LYS A 39 5.26 7.25 14.94
N LYS A 40 4.71 8.47 15.05
CA LYS A 40 3.28 8.69 15.31
C LYS A 40 2.39 8.14 14.19
N VAL A 41 2.87 8.21 12.94
CA VAL A 41 2.14 7.67 11.77
C VAL A 41 2.17 6.15 11.81
N TYR A 42 3.33 5.57 12.09
CA TYR A 42 3.48 4.12 12.20
C TYR A 42 2.74 3.51 13.38
N ASP A 43 2.73 4.18 14.53
CA ASP A 43 1.97 3.75 15.71
C ASP A 43 0.47 3.62 15.38
N VAL A 44 -0.05 4.44 14.45
CA VAL A 44 -1.43 4.32 13.98
C VAL A 44 -1.55 3.23 12.90
N LEU A 45 -0.72 3.25 11.87
CA LEU A 45 -0.84 2.34 10.71
C LEU A 45 -0.54 0.87 11.04
N LEU A 46 0.23 0.59 12.09
CA LEU A 46 0.60 -0.77 12.51
C LEU A 46 -0.25 -1.28 13.68
N THR A 47 -1.22 -0.49 14.14
CA THR A 47 -2.19 -0.93 15.14
C THR A 47 -3.36 -1.63 14.44
N ALA A 48 -3.93 -2.66 15.08
CA ALA A 48 -5.05 -3.42 14.53
C ALA A 48 -6.34 -2.58 14.42
N ASP A 49 -6.46 -1.55 15.25
CA ASP A 49 -7.56 -0.60 15.24
C ASP A 49 -7.15 0.71 14.55
N GLY A 50 -8.03 1.26 13.72
CA GLY A 50 -7.89 2.60 13.14
C GLY A 50 -7.86 2.62 11.60
N PRO A 51 -7.22 3.64 11.01
CA PRO A 51 -7.14 3.78 9.56
C PRO A 51 -6.27 2.69 8.91
N GLU A 52 -6.84 2.00 7.93
CA GLU A 52 -6.16 0.95 7.17
C GLU A 52 -5.93 1.37 5.70
N ILE A 53 -4.90 0.79 5.08
CA ILE A 53 -4.66 0.92 3.64
C ILE A 53 -5.31 -0.26 2.93
N PHE A 54 -6.28 0.04 2.07
CA PHE A 54 -7.02 -0.97 1.31
C PHE A 54 -7.02 -0.69 -0.19
N LEU A 55 -7.15 -1.76 -0.97
CA LEU A 55 -7.46 -1.68 -2.40
C LEU A 55 -8.96 -1.85 -2.61
N ARG A 56 -9.55 -0.98 -3.43
CA ARG A 56 -10.96 -1.02 -3.80
C ARG A 56 -11.13 -0.86 -5.30
N GLN A 57 -12.23 -1.39 -5.84
CA GLN A 57 -12.53 -1.26 -7.26
C GLN A 57 -12.75 0.21 -7.63
N ALA A 58 -12.12 0.66 -8.73
CA ALA A 58 -12.20 2.05 -9.18
C ALA A 58 -13.64 2.51 -9.49
N SER A 59 -14.51 1.58 -9.91
CA SER A 59 -15.94 1.81 -10.19
C SER A 59 -16.75 2.32 -8.99
N ILE A 60 -16.26 2.12 -7.77
CA ILE A 60 -16.88 2.64 -6.53
C ILE A 60 -16.77 4.18 -6.47
N PHE A 61 -15.71 4.71 -7.08
CA PHE A 61 -15.25 6.08 -6.93
C PHE A 61 -15.57 6.92 -8.17
N VAL A 62 -15.31 6.38 -9.37
CA VAL A 62 -15.39 7.11 -10.64
C VAL A 62 -15.95 6.23 -11.76
N PRO A 63 -16.58 6.83 -12.80
CA PRO A 63 -16.98 6.09 -13.99
C PRO A 63 -15.76 5.47 -14.70
N LEU A 64 -15.95 4.26 -15.22
CA LEU A 64 -14.94 3.56 -16.01
C LEU A 64 -15.04 3.94 -17.49
N ASN A 65 -13.94 3.78 -18.22
CA ASN A 65 -13.82 4.05 -19.67
C ASN A 65 -14.05 5.51 -20.07
N THR A 66 -14.03 6.43 -19.12
CA THR A 66 -14.04 7.88 -19.36
C THR A 66 -12.76 8.48 -18.78
N PRO A 67 -12.14 9.48 -19.45
CA PRO A 67 -11.04 10.22 -18.85
C PRO A 67 -11.48 10.85 -17.53
N VAL A 68 -10.71 10.60 -16.48
CA VAL A 68 -10.89 11.20 -15.15
C VAL A 68 -9.51 11.61 -14.63
N SER A 69 -9.47 12.73 -13.93
CA SER A 69 -8.29 13.20 -13.22
C SER A 69 -8.14 12.49 -11.87
N TYR A 70 -6.93 12.43 -11.36
CA TYR A 70 -6.70 11.92 -10.01
C TYR A 70 -7.36 12.80 -8.93
N TYR A 71 -7.59 14.08 -9.20
CA TYR A 71 -8.36 14.96 -8.32
C TYR A 71 -9.81 14.53 -8.18
N GLU A 72 -10.46 14.11 -9.28
CA GLU A 72 -11.83 13.58 -9.23
C GLU A 72 -11.89 12.27 -8.44
N VAL A 73 -10.86 11.41 -8.58
CA VAL A 73 -10.72 10.21 -7.75
C VAL A 73 -10.65 10.59 -6.27
N LEU A 74 -9.75 11.52 -5.90
CA LEU A 74 -9.60 11.97 -4.51
C LEU A 74 -10.87 12.62 -3.96
N GLN A 75 -11.53 13.47 -4.74
CA GLN A 75 -12.79 14.10 -4.35
C GLN A 75 -13.88 13.06 -4.07
N SER A 76 -13.95 12.01 -4.89
CA SER A 76 -14.93 10.94 -4.71
C SER A 76 -14.70 10.09 -3.45
N THR A 77 -13.51 10.09 -2.86
CA THR A 77 -13.24 9.31 -1.64
C THR A 77 -13.79 9.98 -0.38
N LEU A 78 -14.06 11.29 -0.42
CA LEU A 78 -14.59 12.06 0.71
C LEU A 78 -15.92 11.50 1.24
N LYS A 79 -16.82 11.06 0.36
CA LYS A 79 -18.11 10.43 0.74
C LYS A 79 -17.94 9.11 1.50
N PHE A 80 -16.77 8.49 1.44
CA PHE A 80 -16.45 7.23 2.11
C PHE A 80 -15.50 7.42 3.29
N GLN A 81 -15.26 8.66 3.72
CA GLN A 81 -14.35 9.01 4.81
C GLN A 81 -12.95 8.38 4.65
N CYS A 82 -12.48 8.27 3.40
CA CYS A 82 -11.15 7.75 3.10
C CYS A 82 -10.39 8.70 2.15
N VAL A 83 -9.09 8.47 2.03
CA VAL A 83 -8.18 9.28 1.22
C VAL A 83 -7.53 8.39 0.18
N ALA A 84 -7.69 8.72 -1.11
CA ALA A 84 -6.93 8.06 -2.16
C ALA A 84 -5.45 8.48 -2.09
N ILE A 85 -4.56 7.51 -1.88
CA ILE A 85 -3.10 7.73 -1.90
C ILE A 85 -2.42 7.17 -3.17
N GLY A 86 -3.16 6.42 -3.99
CA GLY A 86 -2.70 5.94 -5.28
C GLY A 86 -3.75 5.11 -6.03
N TYR A 87 -3.34 4.57 -7.17
CA TYR A 87 -4.13 3.63 -7.96
C TYR A 87 -3.20 2.59 -8.60
N ARG A 88 -3.77 1.44 -8.98
CA ARG A 88 -3.05 0.40 -9.71
C ARG A 88 -3.81 0.05 -10.99
N LEU A 89 -3.14 0.16 -12.12
CA LEU A 89 -3.71 -0.28 -13.40
C LEU A 89 -3.58 -1.79 -13.51
N MET A 90 -4.70 -2.48 -13.68
CA MET A 90 -4.72 -3.95 -13.71
C MET A 90 -3.85 -4.56 -14.82
N LYS A 91 -3.68 -3.84 -15.94
CA LYS A 91 -2.78 -4.25 -17.03
C LYS A 91 -1.30 -4.34 -16.64
N TYR A 92 -0.89 -3.75 -15.52
CA TYR A 92 0.51 -3.72 -15.06
C TYR A 92 0.74 -4.49 -13.76
N VAL A 93 -0.23 -5.29 -13.28
CA VAL A 93 -0.12 -6.01 -11.99
C VAL A 93 1.09 -6.95 -11.93
N HIS A 94 1.49 -7.52 -13.08
CA HIS A 94 2.65 -8.41 -13.19
C HIS A 94 3.88 -7.74 -13.82
N ASP A 95 3.80 -6.44 -14.13
CA ASP A 95 4.90 -5.70 -14.73
C ASP A 95 5.68 -4.95 -13.66
N GLN A 96 6.74 -5.58 -13.15
CA GLN A 96 7.61 -5.00 -12.12
C GLN A 96 8.41 -3.78 -12.60
N THR A 97 8.42 -3.48 -13.90
CA THR A 97 9.12 -2.31 -14.46
C THR A 97 8.26 -1.06 -14.47
N LYS A 98 6.95 -1.20 -14.23
CA LYS A 98 5.96 -0.11 -14.20
C LYS A 98 5.31 -0.02 -12.82
N LEU A 99 6.12 0.36 -11.85
CA LEU A 99 5.66 0.94 -10.59
C LEU A 99 5.23 2.39 -10.81
#